data_AF-A0A9D6CQ86-F1
#
_entry.id   AF-A0A9D6CQ86-F1
#
_cell.length_a   1.000
_cell.length_b   1.000
_cell.length_c   1.000
_cell.angle_alpha   90.00
_cell.angle_beta   90.00
_cell.angle_gamma   90.00
#
_symmetry.space_group_name_H-M   'P 1'
#
loop_
_entity.id
_entity.type
_entity.pdbx_description
1 polymer ?
#
loop_
_entity_poly.entity_id
_entity_poly.type
_entity_poly.pdbx_seq_one_letter_code
_entity_poly.pdbx_strand_id
1 'polypeptide(L)'
;MSSEPDSPFEALQGRRFAFYPAIRGIEHNEWTLEQETWSEILAKNTLSGDEIWVPRNHLGELSSSDRPVMIVGLKRELQYRSGQISPYRKAVVEIPSAPQPRLSNEAEPEPPPPLRDSSTDSLTFSLIGRAILIALGVLFVGTFFAFEGVRNPIARLFEADTSTTDQNYLNLTAQDDYYIVSAKLGPPAREEWITDEKAELQFQALFYPERHYVVILMGGVRNEARYIGTVHEPHRKILDAARLSSGGDASAMMRNLPDF
;
A
#
# COMPACT_ATOMS: atom_id res chain seq x y z
N MET A 1 32.80 -6.87 -16.55
CA MET A 1 32.19 -5.95 -17.52
C MET A 1 30.87 -6.58 -17.91
N SER A 2 29.82 -6.29 -17.15
CA SER A 2 28.50 -6.86 -17.38
C SER A 2 27.78 -5.96 -18.38
N SER A 3 27.42 -6.53 -19.53
CA SER A 3 26.55 -5.89 -20.52
C SER A 3 25.20 -5.60 -19.87
N GLU A 4 24.91 -4.31 -19.72
CA GLU A 4 23.59 -3.78 -19.43
C GLU A 4 22.62 -4.30 -20.50
N PRO A 5 21.43 -4.82 -20.15
CA PRO A 5 20.46 -5.21 -21.16
C PRO A 5 20.03 -3.95 -21.93
N ASP A 6 20.14 -3.97 -23.26
CA ASP A 6 19.64 -2.92 -24.16
C ASP A 6 18.28 -2.42 -23.65
N SER A 7 18.25 -1.19 -23.13
CA SER A 7 17.01 -0.63 -22.63
C SER A 7 16.07 -0.41 -23.81
N PRO A 8 14.83 -0.95 -23.79
CA PRO A 8 13.88 -0.68 -24.85
C PRO A 8 13.55 0.82 -24.96
N PHE A 9 13.82 1.62 -23.91
CA PHE A 9 13.57 3.06 -23.86
C PHE A 9 14.79 3.92 -24.17
N GLU A 10 15.92 3.33 -24.53
CA GLU A 10 17.11 4.06 -24.98
C GLU A 10 16.78 4.98 -26.16
N ALA A 11 15.87 4.54 -27.05
CA ALA A 11 15.38 5.35 -28.17
C ALA A 11 14.73 6.69 -27.73
N LEU A 12 14.19 6.76 -26.51
CA LEU A 12 13.57 7.97 -25.93
C LEU A 12 14.59 8.97 -25.38
N GLN A 13 15.84 8.55 -25.10
CA GLN A 13 16.85 9.42 -24.52
C GLN A 13 17.14 10.61 -25.45
N GLY A 14 17.02 11.83 -24.92
CA GLY A 14 17.23 13.07 -25.68
C GLY A 14 16.16 13.37 -26.73
N ARG A 15 15.06 12.61 -26.80
CA ARG A 15 13.95 12.82 -27.75
C ARG A 15 12.64 13.12 -27.03
N ARG A 16 11.79 13.89 -27.69
CA ARG A 16 10.42 14.14 -27.22
C ARG A 16 9.51 12.97 -27.60
N PHE A 17 8.62 12.62 -26.69
CA PHE A 17 7.62 11.58 -26.91
C PHE A 17 6.27 11.96 -26.30
N ALA A 18 5.22 11.26 -26.71
CA ALA A 18 3.85 11.42 -26.24
C ALA A 18 3.30 10.07 -25.77
N PHE A 19 2.51 10.07 -24.70
CA PHE A 19 1.83 8.84 -24.26
C PHE A 19 0.54 8.61 -25.06
N TYR A 20 0.26 7.36 -25.43
CA TYR A 20 -1.02 7.02 -26.05
C TYR A 20 -1.67 5.79 -25.41
N PRO A 21 -2.89 5.90 -24.84
CA PRO A 21 -3.70 7.12 -24.70
C PRO A 21 -3.04 8.21 -23.85
N ALA A 22 -3.46 9.47 -24.02
CA ALA A 22 -2.94 10.58 -23.22
C ALA A 22 -3.29 10.40 -21.74
N ILE A 23 -2.38 10.79 -20.85
CA ILE A 23 -2.60 10.74 -19.40
C ILE A 23 -3.67 11.79 -19.04
N ARG A 24 -4.76 11.36 -18.40
CA ARG A 24 -5.84 12.27 -17.98
C ARG A 24 -5.38 13.20 -16.87
N GLY A 25 -5.82 14.44 -16.89
CA GLY A 25 -5.44 15.45 -15.89
C GLY A 25 -4.15 16.20 -16.23
N ILE A 26 -3.53 15.89 -17.37
CA ILE A 26 -2.43 16.66 -17.95
C ILE A 26 -2.91 17.30 -19.25
N GLU A 27 -2.69 18.61 -19.39
CA GLU A 27 -3.12 19.37 -20.59
C GLU A 27 -2.23 19.12 -21.80
N HIS A 28 -0.92 18.97 -21.58
CA HIS A 28 0.09 18.85 -22.65
C HIS A 28 0.72 17.47 -22.63
N ASN A 29 0.62 16.73 -23.72
CA ASN A 29 1.07 15.34 -23.79
C ASN A 29 2.41 15.20 -24.53
N GLU A 30 3.36 16.08 -24.24
CA GLU A 30 4.73 16.02 -24.77
C GLU A 30 5.73 15.96 -23.62
N TRP A 31 6.56 14.92 -23.65
CA TRP A 31 7.39 14.50 -22.53
C TRP A 31 8.83 14.24 -22.98
N THR A 32 9.78 14.39 -22.06
CA THR A 32 11.18 13.98 -22.19
C THR A 32 11.53 12.98 -21.11
N LEU A 33 12.39 12.02 -21.45
CA LEU A 33 12.89 11.04 -20.50
C LEU A 33 14.03 11.67 -19.70
N GLU A 34 13.86 11.81 -18.38
CA GLU A 34 14.88 12.35 -17.49
C GLU A 34 15.70 11.23 -16.84
N GLN A 35 15.01 10.22 -16.31
CA GLN A 35 15.63 9.12 -15.61
C GLN A 35 14.92 7.80 -15.92
N GLU A 36 15.68 6.72 -15.90
CA GLU A 36 15.18 5.38 -16.08
C GLU A 36 15.71 4.49 -14.94
N THR A 37 14.80 3.78 -14.27
CA THR A 37 15.13 2.75 -13.26
C THR A 37 14.66 1.39 -13.77
N TRP A 38 15.06 0.29 -13.12
CA TRP A 38 14.66 -1.05 -13.54
C TRP A 38 13.13 -1.25 -13.62
N SER A 39 12.35 -0.53 -12.81
CA SER A 39 10.89 -0.67 -12.72
C SER A 39 10.09 0.49 -13.29
N GLU A 40 10.68 1.67 -13.44
CA GLU A 40 9.95 2.91 -13.75
C GLU A 40 10.75 3.84 -14.69
N ILE A 41 10.04 4.74 -15.36
CA ILE A 41 10.63 5.86 -16.10
C ILE A 41 10.16 7.18 -15.48
N LEU A 42 11.07 8.14 -15.35
CA LEU A 42 10.77 9.52 -15.01
C LEU A 42 10.59 10.30 -16.31
N ALA A 43 9.36 10.70 -16.58
CA ALA A 43 9.01 11.54 -17.71
C ALA A 43 8.73 12.96 -17.21
N LYS A 44 9.31 13.96 -17.88
CA LYS A 44 9.11 15.37 -17.59
C LYS A 44 8.30 16.04 -18.68
N ASN A 45 7.28 16.79 -18.29
CA ASN A 45 6.45 17.53 -19.22
C ASN A 45 7.24 18.70 -19.80
N THR A 46 7.27 18.79 -21.13
CA THR A 46 8.05 19.82 -21.82
C THR A 46 7.49 21.24 -21.63
N LEU A 47 6.20 21.38 -21.34
CA LEU A 47 5.56 22.70 -21.19
C LEU A 47 5.30 23.06 -19.73
N SER A 48 4.69 22.17 -18.95
CA SER A 48 4.38 22.45 -17.53
C SER A 48 5.56 22.20 -16.60
N GLY A 49 6.56 21.42 -17.04
CA GLY A 49 7.67 21.00 -16.19
C GLY A 49 7.30 19.90 -15.19
N ASP A 50 6.07 19.38 -15.23
CA ASP A 50 5.62 18.33 -14.32
C ASP A 50 6.43 17.05 -14.52
N GLU A 51 6.93 16.49 -13.43
CA GLU A 51 7.69 15.25 -13.43
C GLU A 51 6.81 14.10 -12.93
N ILE A 52 6.78 13.01 -13.70
CA ILE A 52 5.96 11.84 -13.40
C ILE A 52 6.76 10.56 -13.49
N TRP A 53 6.62 9.72 -12.46
CA TRP A 53 7.11 8.34 -12.50
C TRP A 53 6.04 7.44 -13.12
N VAL A 54 6.38 6.77 -14.21
CA VAL A 54 5.51 5.84 -14.93
C VAL A 54 6.07 4.43 -14.81
N PRO A 55 5.33 3.50 -14.17
CA PRO A 55 5.74 2.11 -14.08
C PRO A 55 5.85 1.44 -15.45
N ARG A 56 6.94 0.70 -15.68
CA ARG A 56 7.20 0.00 -16.95
C ARG A 56 6.14 -1.03 -17.32
N ASN A 57 5.46 -1.60 -16.33
CA ASN A 57 4.37 -2.54 -16.56
C ASN A 57 3.13 -1.87 -17.21
N HIS A 58 3.02 -0.55 -17.16
CA HIS A 58 1.99 0.26 -17.83
C HIS A 58 2.43 0.75 -19.21
N LEU A 59 3.72 0.68 -19.52
CA LEU A 59 4.27 1.01 -20.83
C LEU A 59 4.08 -0.17 -21.79
N GLY A 60 3.66 0.15 -23.01
CA GLY A 60 3.50 -0.73 -24.15
C GLY A 60 4.58 -0.49 -25.20
N GLU A 61 4.25 -0.80 -26.45
CA GLU A 61 5.18 -0.67 -27.56
C GLU A 61 5.55 0.79 -27.84
N LEU A 62 6.82 1.03 -28.19
CA LEU A 62 7.29 2.29 -28.74
C LEU A 62 6.96 2.32 -30.23
N SER A 63 5.92 3.06 -30.58
CA SER A 63 5.60 3.30 -31.98
C SER A 63 6.31 4.57 -32.44
N SER A 64 7.29 4.39 -33.33
CA SER A 64 7.79 5.49 -34.15
C SER A 64 6.77 5.75 -35.25
N SER A 65 5.76 6.55 -34.97
CA SER A 65 4.85 7.06 -36.01
C SER A 65 5.59 8.08 -36.87
N ASP A 66 5.18 8.21 -38.13
CA ASP A 66 5.72 9.13 -39.16
C ASP A 66 5.45 10.64 -38.86
N ARG A 67 5.36 10.99 -37.56
CA ARG A 67 5.06 12.32 -36.99
C ARG A 67 6.26 12.79 -36.15
N PRO A 68 6.43 14.10 -35.88
CA PRO A 68 7.67 14.64 -35.28
C PRO A 68 7.95 14.19 -33.83
N VAL A 69 7.06 13.43 -33.17
CA VAL A 69 7.16 13.04 -31.76
C VAL A 69 6.90 11.53 -31.64
N MET A 70 7.75 10.81 -30.90
CA MET A 70 7.60 9.37 -30.70
C MET A 70 6.38 9.05 -29.83
N ILE A 71 5.71 7.92 -30.08
CA ILE A 71 4.53 7.52 -29.29
C ILE A 71 4.90 6.36 -28.38
N VAL A 72 4.70 6.56 -27.09
CA VAL A 72 4.80 5.53 -26.06
C VAL A 72 3.42 4.99 -25.81
N GLY A 73 3.16 3.75 -26.21
CA GLY A 73 1.89 3.08 -25.91
C GLY A 73 1.72 2.93 -24.40
N LEU A 74 0.51 3.16 -23.89
CA LEU A 74 0.11 2.79 -22.54
C LEU A 74 -0.83 1.59 -22.61
N LYS A 75 -0.55 0.56 -21.80
CA LYS A 75 -1.37 -0.66 -21.71
C LYS A 75 -2.72 -0.42 -21.02
N ARG A 76 -2.87 0.70 -20.31
CA ARG A 76 -4.07 1.12 -19.59
C ARG A 76 -4.21 2.63 -19.67
N GLU A 77 -5.44 3.14 -19.65
CA GLU A 77 -5.65 4.57 -19.44
C GLU A 77 -5.15 4.96 -18.03
N LEU A 78 -4.36 6.02 -17.96
CA LEU A 78 -3.79 6.54 -16.73
C LEU A 78 -4.41 7.91 -16.41
N GLN A 79 -4.61 8.19 -15.13
CA GLN A 79 -5.08 9.46 -14.61
C GLN A 79 -4.08 10.02 -13.60
N TYR A 80 -3.67 11.26 -13.83
CA TYR A 80 -2.90 12.07 -12.90
C TYR A 80 -3.83 12.81 -11.95
N ARG A 81 -3.62 12.64 -10.64
CA ARG A 81 -4.33 13.35 -9.57
C ARG A 81 -3.37 13.62 -8.42
N SER A 82 -3.19 14.89 -8.06
CA SER A 82 -2.42 15.32 -6.88
C SER A 82 -1.00 14.74 -6.81
N GLY A 83 -0.24 14.75 -7.90
CA GLY A 83 1.13 14.24 -7.92
C GLY A 83 1.27 12.74 -8.24
N GLN A 84 0.17 11.99 -8.34
CA GLN A 84 0.21 10.54 -8.56
C GLN A 84 -0.50 10.10 -9.84
N ILE A 85 0.01 9.03 -10.44
CA ILE A 85 -0.58 8.35 -11.60
C ILE A 85 -1.31 7.09 -11.15
N SER A 86 -2.56 6.94 -11.57
CA SER A 86 -3.40 5.77 -11.27
C SER A 86 -4.12 5.24 -12.52
N PRO A 87 -4.36 3.93 -12.64
CA PRO A 87 -5.18 3.39 -13.73
C PRO A 87 -6.62 3.92 -13.67
N TYR A 88 -7.08 4.52 -14.76
CA TYR A 88 -8.43 5.04 -14.87
C TYR A 88 -9.44 3.91 -15.05
N ARG A 89 -10.42 3.80 -14.13
CA ARG A 89 -11.55 2.86 -14.23
C ARG A 89 -12.85 3.65 -14.43
N LYS A 90 -13.52 3.44 -15.56
CA LYS A 90 -14.85 4.01 -15.81
C LYS A 90 -15.86 3.33 -14.88
N ALA A 91 -16.53 4.11 -14.02
CA ALA A 91 -17.66 3.62 -13.25
C ALA A 91 -18.80 3.31 -14.22
N VAL A 92 -19.17 2.04 -14.34
CA VAL A 92 -20.35 1.61 -15.09
C VAL A 92 -21.52 1.68 -14.11
N VAL A 93 -22.42 2.63 -14.32
CA VAL A 93 -23.72 2.64 -13.66
C VAL A 93 -24.62 1.76 -14.53
N GLU A 94 -24.95 0.56 -14.05
CA GLU A 94 -26.01 -0.25 -14.67
C GLU A 94 -27.33 0.50 -14.51
N ILE A 95 -27.97 0.82 -15.63
CA ILE A 95 -29.32 1.41 -15.62
C ILE A 95 -30.29 0.30 -15.19
N PRO A 96 -31.04 0.46 -14.08
CA PRO A 96 -32.04 -0.51 -13.69
C PRO A 96 -33.07 -0.68 -14.81
N SER A 97 -33.22 -1.91 -15.29
CA SER A 97 -34.21 -2.23 -16.34
C SER A 97 -35.62 -1.90 -15.82
N ALA A 98 -36.36 -1.07 -16.56
CA ALA A 98 -37.69 -0.62 -16.15
C ALA A 98 -38.67 -1.82 -16.06
N PRO A 99 -39.55 -1.89 -15.03
CA PRO A 99 -40.57 -2.92 -14.96
C PRO A 99 -41.54 -2.79 -16.14
N GLN A 100 -41.73 -3.87 -16.91
CA GLN A 100 -42.74 -3.92 -17.97
C GLN A 100 -44.15 -3.73 -17.37
N PRO A 101 -45.03 -2.91 -17.98
CA PRO A 101 -46.40 -2.81 -17.55
C PRO A 101 -47.12 -4.12 -17.89
N ARG A 102 -47.60 -4.84 -16.87
CA ARG A 102 -48.55 -5.94 -17.08
C ARG A 102 -49.87 -5.32 -17.51
N LEU A 103 -50.35 -5.68 -18.70
CA LEU A 103 -51.73 -5.43 -19.11
C LEU A 103 -52.66 -6.20 -18.17
N SER A 104 -53.44 -5.49 -17.37
CA SER A 104 -54.54 -6.05 -16.58
C SER A 104 -55.67 -6.42 -17.54
N ASN A 105 -55.96 -7.72 -17.65
CA ASN A 105 -57.24 -8.19 -18.18
C ASN A 105 -58.22 -8.35 -17.02
N GLU A 106 -59.36 -7.68 -17.16
CA GLU A 106 -60.51 -7.62 -16.28
C GLU A 106 -61.38 -8.90 -16.42
N ALA A 107 -61.74 -9.47 -15.26
CA ALA A 107 -62.90 -10.31 -14.87
C ALA A 107 -63.38 -11.53 -15.71
N GLU A 108 -63.57 -12.69 -15.04
CA GLU A 108 -64.91 -13.25 -14.65
C GLU A 108 -64.75 -14.50 -13.74
N PRO A 109 -65.65 -14.78 -12.74
CA PRO A 109 -65.46 -15.82 -11.73
C PRO A 109 -66.30 -17.09 -11.94
N GLU A 110 -65.78 -18.28 -11.61
CA GLU A 110 -66.57 -19.51 -11.39
C GLU A 110 -66.05 -20.38 -10.22
N PRO A 111 -66.94 -21.16 -9.55
CA PRO A 111 -66.75 -21.73 -8.21
C PRO A 111 -66.01 -23.10 -8.18
N PRO A 112 -65.61 -23.62 -6.99
CA PRO A 112 -64.58 -24.65 -6.87
C PRO A 112 -65.10 -26.09 -6.76
N PRO A 113 -64.28 -27.10 -7.12
CA PRO A 113 -64.43 -28.46 -6.59
C PRO A 113 -63.10 -29.02 -6.03
N PRO A 114 -63.08 -30.20 -5.37
CA PRO A 114 -62.99 -30.34 -3.92
C PRO A 114 -61.59 -30.73 -3.39
N LEU A 115 -61.47 -30.61 -2.07
CA LEU A 115 -60.38 -31.03 -1.20
C LEU A 115 -59.71 -32.36 -1.61
N ARG A 116 -58.39 -32.30 -1.79
CA ARG A 116 -57.48 -33.44 -1.70
C ARG A 116 -56.45 -33.15 -0.61
N ASP A 117 -56.53 -33.89 0.48
CA ASP A 117 -55.46 -34.01 1.45
C ASP A 117 -54.26 -34.69 0.78
N SER A 118 -53.14 -33.98 0.67
CA SER A 118 -51.82 -34.56 0.44
C SER A 118 -50.94 -34.21 1.64
N SER A 119 -50.99 -35.06 2.65
CA SER A 119 -50.09 -35.06 3.80
C SER A 119 -48.75 -35.71 3.42
N THR A 120 -47.84 -34.92 2.84
CA THR A 120 -46.39 -35.19 2.65
C THR A 120 -45.83 -33.90 2.02
N ASP A 121 -44.86 -33.15 2.52
CA ASP A 121 -43.66 -33.49 3.27
C ASP A 121 -43.25 -32.28 4.15
N SER A 122 -43.39 -32.39 5.47
CA SER A 122 -42.86 -31.38 6.42
C SER A 122 -41.36 -31.54 6.68
N LEU A 123 -40.72 -32.58 6.14
CA LEU A 123 -39.31 -32.91 6.37
C LEU A 123 -38.38 -32.30 5.31
N THR A 124 -38.84 -32.10 4.07
CA THR A 124 -38.05 -31.48 2.99
C THR A 124 -37.96 -29.95 3.14
N PHE A 125 -39.01 -29.29 3.63
CA PHE A 125 -39.00 -27.84 3.88
C PHE A 125 -38.02 -27.42 5.00
N SER A 126 -37.86 -28.25 6.03
CA SER A 126 -36.92 -28.00 7.14
C SER A 126 -35.45 -28.12 6.70
N LEU A 127 -35.15 -29.05 5.79
CA LEU A 127 -33.81 -29.22 5.23
C LEU A 127 -33.43 -28.11 4.26
N ILE A 128 -34.37 -27.68 3.41
CA ILE A 128 -34.16 -26.57 2.46
C ILE A 128 -33.98 -25.25 3.23
N GLY A 129 -34.80 -25.01 4.27
CA GLY A 129 -34.65 -23.84 5.14
C GLY A 129 -33.31 -23.79 5.88
N ARG A 130 -32.82 -24.94 6.40
CA ARG A 130 -31.51 -25.03 7.04
C ARG A 130 -30.35 -24.86 6.05
N ALA A 131 -30.48 -25.38 4.83
CA ALA A 131 -29.47 -25.20 3.80
C ALA A 131 -29.32 -23.72 3.38
N ILE A 132 -30.43 -22.99 3.26
CA ILE A 132 -30.42 -21.55 2.95
C ILE A 132 -29.78 -20.74 4.10
N LEU A 133 -30.11 -21.08 5.35
CA LEU A 133 -29.50 -20.43 6.52
C LEU A 133 -28.00 -20.69 6.63
N ILE A 134 -27.53 -21.91 6.34
CA ILE A 134 -26.10 -22.24 6.33
C ILE A 134 -25.40 -21.51 5.17
N ALA A 135 -26.01 -21.47 3.98
CA ALA A 135 -25.44 -20.76 2.84
C ALA A 135 -25.32 -19.26 3.10
N LEU A 136 -26.34 -18.63 3.68
CA LEU A 136 -26.30 -17.23 4.10
C LEU A 136 -25.29 -17.00 5.23
N GLY A 137 -25.18 -17.94 6.18
CA GLY A 137 -24.18 -17.89 7.25
C GLY A 137 -22.75 -17.97 6.71
N VAL A 138 -22.47 -18.89 5.79
CA VAL A 138 -21.15 -19.01 5.15
C VAL A 138 -20.83 -17.79 4.30
N LEU A 139 -21.82 -17.23 3.58
CA LEU A 139 -21.64 -15.99 2.83
C LEU A 139 -21.37 -14.81 3.76
N PHE A 140 -22.10 -14.70 4.87
CA PHE A 140 -21.93 -13.62 5.84
C PHE A 140 -20.61 -13.72 6.59
N VAL A 141 -20.22 -14.92 7.03
CA VAL A 141 -18.91 -15.17 7.66
C VAL A 141 -17.79 -14.97 6.65
N GLY A 142 -17.93 -15.47 5.42
CA GLY A 142 -16.96 -15.28 4.36
C GLY A 142 -16.80 -13.80 3.98
N THR A 143 -17.89 -13.04 3.89
CA THR A 143 -17.84 -11.59 3.65
C THR A 143 -17.31 -10.83 4.87
N PHE A 144 -17.62 -11.25 6.10
CA PHE A 144 -17.08 -10.63 7.32
C PHE A 144 -15.57 -10.86 7.44
N PHE A 145 -15.08 -12.09 7.25
CA PHE A 145 -13.64 -12.38 7.23
C PHE A 145 -12.94 -11.77 6.01
N ALA A 146 -13.60 -11.71 4.85
CA ALA A 146 -13.08 -10.96 3.72
C ALA A 146 -13.05 -9.46 4.01
N PHE A 147 -14.02 -8.89 4.71
CA PHE A 147 -14.06 -7.47 5.03
C PHE A 147 -13.05 -7.10 6.12
N GLU A 148 -12.88 -7.93 7.15
CA GLU A 148 -11.82 -7.78 8.16
C GLU A 148 -10.42 -8.00 7.54
N GLY A 149 -10.30 -8.94 6.58
CA GLY A 149 -9.09 -9.12 5.78
C GLY A 149 -8.85 -8.02 4.72
N VAL A 150 -9.91 -7.36 4.27
CA VAL A 150 -9.91 -6.25 3.28
C VAL A 150 -9.75 -4.89 3.95
N ARG A 151 -9.77 -4.82 5.29
CA ARG A 151 -9.35 -3.60 6.00
C ARG A 151 -7.88 -3.25 5.80
N ASN A 152 -7.01 -4.16 5.35
CA ASN A 152 -5.60 -3.83 5.02
C ASN A 152 -4.88 -4.73 3.97
N PRO A 153 -5.47 -5.09 2.81
CA PRO A 153 -4.76 -5.79 1.74
C PRO A 153 -3.85 -4.82 0.96
N ILE A 154 -4.16 -3.51 1.00
CA ILE A 154 -3.42 -2.44 0.36
C ILE A 154 -2.17 -2.07 1.17
N ALA A 155 -2.23 -2.11 2.51
CA ALA A 155 -1.07 -1.86 3.39
C ALA A 155 0.06 -2.91 3.27
N ARG A 156 -0.21 -4.07 2.65
CA ARG A 156 0.85 -5.07 2.33
C ARG A 156 1.46 -4.88 0.95
N LEU A 157 0.79 -4.15 0.06
CA LEU A 157 1.20 -3.92 -1.33
C LEU A 157 1.94 -2.60 -1.51
N PHE A 158 1.59 -1.60 -0.71
CA PHE A 158 2.33 -0.35 -0.61
C PHE A 158 3.21 -0.47 0.62
N GLU A 159 4.52 -0.49 0.36
CA GLU A 159 5.58 -0.44 1.35
C GLU A 159 5.18 0.45 2.54
N ALA A 160 5.32 -0.10 3.75
CA ALA A 160 4.97 0.58 5.00
C ALA A 160 5.36 2.05 4.92
N ASP A 161 4.37 2.93 5.10
CA ASP A 161 4.60 4.35 5.28
C ASP A 161 5.63 4.48 6.41
N THR A 162 6.88 4.72 6.01
CA THR A 162 8.01 4.93 6.92
C THR A 162 8.25 6.42 7.10
N SER A 163 7.32 7.24 6.60
CA SER A 163 7.32 8.67 6.80
C SER A 163 7.01 8.93 8.27
N THR A 164 8.08 9.10 9.03
CA THR A 164 8.02 9.74 10.35
C THR A 164 7.58 11.19 10.17
N THR A 165 6.81 11.70 11.13
CA THR A 165 6.38 13.11 11.12
C THR A 165 7.58 14.06 11.12
N ASP A 166 8.69 13.64 11.71
CA ASP A 166 9.98 14.34 11.76
C ASP A 166 11.19 13.38 11.70
N GLN A 167 12.31 13.87 11.15
CA GLN A 167 13.57 13.11 11.03
C GLN A 167 14.63 13.53 12.05
N ASN A 168 14.21 14.12 13.18
CA ASN A 168 15.14 14.62 14.20
C ASN A 168 16.03 13.53 14.81
N TYR A 169 15.62 12.25 14.72
CA TYR A 169 16.41 11.11 15.12
C TYR A 169 17.74 10.97 14.34
N LEU A 170 17.87 11.54 13.14
CA LEU A 170 19.12 11.54 12.36
C LEU A 170 20.26 12.34 13.03
N ASN A 171 19.94 13.18 14.01
CA ASN A 171 20.92 13.91 14.80
C ASN A 171 21.46 13.10 16.00
N LEU A 172 20.97 11.88 16.18
CA LEU A 172 21.44 10.97 17.22
C LEU A 172 22.73 10.26 16.80
N THR A 173 23.58 9.99 17.77
CA THR A 173 24.87 9.32 17.55
C THR A 173 25.09 8.23 18.59
N ALA A 174 25.97 7.29 18.31
CA ALA A 174 26.30 6.19 19.24
C ALA A 174 26.85 6.62 20.61
N GLN A 175 27.16 7.91 20.80
CA GLN A 175 27.62 8.48 22.06
C GLN A 175 26.48 9.02 22.93
N ASP A 176 25.30 9.21 22.35
CA ASP A 176 24.17 9.82 23.04
C ASP A 176 23.58 8.81 24.03
N ASP A 177 23.51 9.19 25.31
CA ASP A 177 22.71 8.48 26.31
C ASP A 177 21.26 8.99 26.32
N TYR A 178 20.46 8.36 27.17
CA TYR A 178 19.09 8.74 27.48
C TYR A 178 18.90 10.26 27.68
N TYR A 179 19.78 10.94 28.41
CA TYR A 179 19.62 12.35 28.72
C TYR A 179 19.85 13.22 27.48
N ILE A 180 20.86 12.90 26.68
CA ILE A 180 21.13 13.60 25.43
C ILE A 180 20.02 13.34 24.41
N VAL A 181 19.53 12.10 24.30
CA VAL A 181 18.39 11.75 23.43
C VAL A 181 17.14 12.53 23.83
N SER A 182 16.82 12.56 25.12
CA SER A 182 15.67 13.31 25.64
C SER A 182 15.82 14.81 25.47
N ALA A 183 17.04 15.35 25.54
CA ALA A 183 17.30 16.76 25.28
C ALA A 183 17.12 17.13 23.80
N LYS A 184 17.51 16.24 22.87
CA LYS A 184 17.40 16.46 21.42
C LYS A 184 15.98 16.24 20.89
N LEU A 185 15.30 15.20 21.36
CA LEU A 185 14.00 14.79 20.85
C LEU A 185 12.83 15.22 21.74
N GLY A 186 13.08 15.59 22.99
CA GLY A 186 12.06 15.72 24.01
C GLY A 186 11.84 14.42 24.79
N PRO A 187 11.06 14.46 25.88
CA PRO A 187 10.79 13.30 26.70
C PRO A 187 9.99 12.26 25.90
N PRO A 188 10.31 10.96 26.00
CA PRO A 188 9.53 9.90 25.38
C PRO A 188 8.15 9.76 26.05
N ALA A 189 7.16 9.28 25.30
CA ALA A 189 5.81 9.06 25.83
C ALA A 189 5.73 7.80 26.70
N ARG A 190 6.55 6.81 26.39
CA ARG A 190 6.70 5.56 27.13
C ARG A 190 8.16 5.12 27.06
N GLU A 191 8.61 4.46 28.12
CA GLU A 191 9.93 3.85 28.20
C GLU A 191 9.78 2.42 28.67
N GLU A 192 10.51 1.50 28.05
CA GLU A 192 10.47 0.09 28.40
C GLU A 192 11.85 -0.55 28.29
N TRP A 193 12.23 -1.32 29.30
CA TRP A 193 13.41 -2.18 29.21
C TRP A 193 13.01 -3.49 28.55
N ILE A 194 13.50 -3.70 27.32
CA ILE A 194 13.20 -4.88 26.51
C ILE A 194 13.82 -6.15 27.11
N THR A 195 14.91 -5.98 27.88
CA THR A 195 15.69 -7.11 28.40
C THR A 195 15.75 -7.10 29.92
N ASP A 196 15.77 -8.31 30.49
CA ASP A 196 15.90 -8.55 31.93
C ASP A 196 17.24 -8.04 32.47
N GLU A 197 17.29 -7.73 33.76
CA GLU A 197 18.47 -7.18 34.46
C GLU A 197 19.67 -8.10 34.44
N LYS A 198 19.44 -9.41 34.27
CA LYS A 198 20.50 -10.43 34.24
C LYS A 198 21.11 -10.68 32.87
N ALA A 199 20.60 -10.03 31.82
CA ALA A 199 21.17 -10.18 30.49
C ALA A 199 22.49 -9.41 30.36
N GLU A 200 23.40 -9.98 29.59
CA GLU A 200 24.72 -9.39 29.30
C GLU A 200 24.61 -8.11 28.46
N LEU A 201 23.59 -8.03 27.61
CA LEU A 201 23.24 -6.84 26.86
C LEU A 201 21.83 -6.42 27.25
N GLN A 202 21.67 -5.16 27.63
CA GLN A 202 20.41 -4.58 28.06
C GLN A 202 19.95 -3.56 27.04
N PHE A 203 18.69 -3.70 26.61
CA PHE A 203 18.08 -2.82 25.62
C PHE A 203 16.93 -2.03 26.24
N GLN A 204 16.83 -0.75 25.88
CA GLN A 204 15.75 0.14 26.29
C GLN A 204 15.07 0.73 25.05
N ALA A 205 13.74 0.64 25.00
CA ALA A 205 12.88 1.28 24.01
C ALA A 205 12.32 2.59 24.56
N LEU A 206 12.48 3.67 23.79
CA LEU A 206 11.90 4.98 24.04
C LEU A 206 10.89 5.30 22.94
N PHE A 207 9.61 5.34 23.30
CA PHE A 207 8.52 5.44 22.33
C PHE A 207 8.15 6.90 22.06
N TYR A 208 8.11 7.27 20.78
CA TYR A 208 7.65 8.56 20.28
C TYR A 208 6.46 8.36 19.33
N PRO A 209 5.28 8.01 19.86
CA PRO A 209 4.13 7.60 19.04
C PRO A 209 3.60 8.72 18.14
N GLU A 210 3.67 9.99 18.57
CA GLU A 210 3.30 11.14 17.73
C GLU A 210 4.20 11.31 16.50
N ARG A 211 5.38 10.71 16.53
CA ARG A 211 6.41 10.78 15.49
C ARG A 211 6.57 9.47 14.72
N HIS A 212 5.82 8.43 15.10
CA HIS A 212 5.83 7.10 14.51
C HIS A 212 7.19 6.38 14.56
N TYR A 213 8.00 6.63 15.60
CA TYR A 213 9.24 5.89 15.79
C TYR A 213 9.56 5.56 17.25
N VAL A 214 10.39 4.54 17.44
CA VAL A 214 10.95 4.11 18.72
C VAL A 214 12.46 4.20 18.64
N VAL A 215 13.06 4.89 19.61
CA VAL A 215 14.51 4.98 19.77
C VAL A 215 14.99 3.84 20.67
N ILE A 216 16.05 3.16 20.27
CA ILE A 216 16.62 2.04 21.01
C ILE A 216 17.97 2.44 21.60
N LEU A 217 18.10 2.25 22.92
CA LEU A 217 19.36 2.34 23.64
C LEU A 217 19.86 0.94 24.01
N MET A 218 21.18 0.77 24.07
CA MET A 218 21.82 -0.48 24.46
C MET A 218 23.08 -0.23 25.28
N GLY A 219 23.30 -1.05 26.30
CA GLY A 219 24.54 -1.08 27.07
C GLY A 219 24.74 -2.42 27.77
N GLY A 220 25.93 -2.66 28.30
CA GLY A 220 26.19 -3.81 29.18
C GLY A 220 25.49 -3.67 30.54
N VAL A 221 25.18 -2.43 30.94
CA VAL A 221 24.44 -2.07 32.15
C VAL A 221 23.49 -0.91 31.86
N ARG A 222 22.36 -0.83 32.58
CA ARG A 222 21.27 0.14 32.30
C ARG A 222 21.73 1.60 32.27
N ASN A 223 22.66 1.98 33.14
CA ASN A 223 23.17 3.36 33.23
C ASN A 223 24.17 3.72 32.12
N GLU A 224 24.69 2.74 31.38
CA GLU A 224 25.61 2.95 30.27
C GLU A 224 24.92 2.77 28.91
N ALA A 225 23.59 2.68 28.88
CA ALA A 225 22.83 2.51 27.66
C ALA A 225 23.00 3.72 26.72
N ARG A 226 23.50 3.46 25.51
CA ARG A 226 23.70 4.45 24.44
C ARG A 226 22.84 4.15 23.24
N TYR A 227 22.56 5.19 22.46
CA TYR A 227 21.81 5.06 21.22
C TYR A 227 22.45 4.06 20.27
N ILE A 228 21.64 3.12 19.77
CA ILE A 228 22.07 2.17 18.74
C ILE A 228 21.23 2.25 17.46
N GLY A 229 20.02 2.81 17.52
CA GLY A 229 19.22 2.94 16.32
C GLY A 229 17.79 3.36 16.60
N THR A 230 17.07 3.63 15.53
CA THR A 230 15.66 4.02 15.54
C THR A 230 14.87 3.08 14.65
N VAL A 231 13.72 2.64 15.11
CA VAL A 231 12.78 1.82 14.33
C VAL A 231 11.45 2.54 14.14
N HIS A 232 10.79 2.28 13.02
CA HIS A 232 9.47 2.79 12.71
C HIS A 232 8.39 2.00 13.45
N GLU A 233 7.43 2.67 14.07
CA GLU A 233 6.26 2.04 14.69
C GLU A 233 5.06 2.10 13.71
N PRO A 234 4.29 1.02 13.50
CA PRO A 234 4.28 -0.26 14.23
C PRO A 234 5.15 -1.37 13.61
N HIS A 235 5.70 -1.15 12.42
CA HIS A 235 6.31 -2.22 11.60
C HIS A 235 7.73 -2.64 12.01
N ARG A 236 8.35 -1.95 12.99
CA ARG A 236 9.72 -2.14 13.46
C ARG A 236 10.77 -2.14 12.35
N LYS A 237 10.49 -1.45 11.23
CA LYS A 237 11.46 -1.24 10.15
C LYS A 237 12.56 -0.30 10.65
N ILE A 238 13.82 -0.67 10.45
CA ILE A 238 14.96 0.14 10.87
C ILE A 238 14.95 1.45 10.05
N LEU A 239 14.90 2.58 10.75
CA LEU A 239 14.98 3.92 10.16
C LEU A 239 16.41 4.48 10.21
N ASP A 240 17.12 4.20 11.30
CA ASP A 240 18.54 4.56 11.46
C ASP A 240 19.25 3.53 12.34
N ALA A 241 20.56 3.39 12.12
CA ALA A 241 21.44 2.56 12.92
C ALA A 241 22.75 3.29 13.19
N ALA A 242 23.10 3.39 14.47
CA ALA A 242 24.28 4.11 14.89
C ALA A 242 25.56 3.40 14.42
N ARG A 243 26.57 4.18 14.06
CA ARG A 243 27.91 3.65 13.77
C ARG A 243 28.62 3.29 15.06
N LEU A 244 29.04 2.04 15.18
CA LEU A 244 29.78 1.53 16.31
C LEU A 244 31.26 1.93 16.23
N SER A 245 31.89 2.10 17.39
CA SER A 245 33.32 2.45 17.49
C SER A 245 34.26 1.41 16.86
N SER A 246 33.79 0.16 16.72
CA SER A 246 34.50 -0.94 16.06
C SER A 246 34.54 -0.86 14.52
N GLY A 247 33.92 0.16 13.91
CA GLY A 247 33.94 0.37 12.46
C GLY A 247 32.79 -0.29 11.70
N GLY A 248 31.78 -0.81 12.39
CA GLY A 248 30.53 -1.32 11.82
C GLY A 248 29.31 -0.47 12.19
N ASP A 249 28.11 -0.93 11.83
CA ASP A 249 26.84 -0.35 12.28
C ASP A 249 26.09 -1.29 13.24
N ALA A 250 25.15 -0.74 13.99
CA ALA A 250 24.31 -1.53 14.89
C ALA A 250 23.15 -2.24 14.15
N SER A 251 23.06 -2.17 12.82
CA SER A 251 21.93 -2.69 12.04
C SER A 251 21.70 -4.19 12.27
N ALA A 252 22.77 -4.96 12.48
CA ALA A 252 22.66 -6.39 12.77
C ALA A 252 22.04 -6.68 14.15
N MET A 253 22.32 -5.85 15.15
CA MET A 253 21.71 -5.97 16.48
C MET A 253 20.24 -5.54 16.43
N MET A 254 19.94 -4.45 15.72
CA MET A 254 18.59 -3.94 15.54
C MET A 254 17.64 -4.97 14.89
N ARG A 255 18.16 -5.80 13.97
CA ARG A 255 17.39 -6.90 13.34
C ARG A 255 17.04 -8.05 14.30
N ASN A 256 17.79 -8.20 15.39
CA ASN A 256 17.65 -9.29 16.36
C ASN A 256 17.12 -8.80 17.72
N LEU A 257 16.50 -7.62 17.76
CA LEU A 257 15.92 -7.09 18.99
C LEU A 257 14.79 -8.01 19.48
N PRO A 258 14.73 -8.33 20.79
CA PRO A 258 13.57 -9.00 21.37
C PRO A 258 12.30 -8.19 21.13
N ASP A 259 11.15 -8.85 21.18
CA ASP A 259 9.85 -8.19 21.01
C ASP A 259 9.52 -7.32 22.23
N PHE A 260 8.88 -6.19 21.95
CA PHE A 260 8.37 -5.19 22.90
C PHE A 260 7.17 -4.48 22.28
#